data_AF-A0A3R9TM67-F1
#
_entry.id   AF-A0A3R9TM67-F1
#
_cell.length_a   1.000
_cell.length_b   1.000
_cell.length_c   1.000
_cell.angle_alpha   90.00
_cell.angle_beta   90.00
_cell.angle_gamma   90.00
#
_symmetry.space_group_name_H-M   'P 1'
#
loop_
_entity.id
_entity.type
_entity.pdbx_description
1 polymer ?
#
loop_
_entity_poly.entity_id
_entity_poly.type
_entity_poly.pdbx_seq_one_letter_code
_entity_poly.pdbx_strand_id
1 'polypeptide(L)' 'GNEKIKTSYGTFDTVKVVLQHKKPERSTIFWLAPKLDYLPVKVSHIDGKTSYGLLLTSYTGKTN' A
#
# COMPACT_ATOMS: atom_id res chain seq x y z
N GLY A 1 2.22 -10.35 3.64
CA GLY A 1 2.77 -10.29 5.01
C GLY A 1 2.11 -9.15 5.76
N ASN A 2 2.00 -9.18 7.09
CA ASN A 2 1.39 -8.09 7.84
C ASN A 2 2.45 -7.05 8.23
N GLU A 3 2.21 -5.78 7.93
CA GLU A 3 3.15 -4.68 8.18
C GLU A 3 2.39 -3.49 8.78
N LYS A 4 2.96 -2.83 9.79
CA LYS A 4 2.37 -1.60 10.35
C LYS A 4 2.86 -0.41 9.56
N ILE A 5 1.95 0.33 8.94
CA ILE A 5 2.27 1.55 8.19
C ILE A 5 1.79 2.76 8.98
N LYS A 6 2.75 3.63 9.32
CA LYS A 6 2.46 4.96 9.85
C LYS A 6 2.23 5.90 8.68
N THR A 7 1.03 6.46 8.63
CA THR A 7 0.60 7.50 7.70
C THR A 7 0.35 8.81 8.45
N SER A 8 0.19 9.92 7.75
CA SER A 8 -0.18 11.20 8.38
C SER A 8 -1.54 11.14 9.09
N TYR A 9 -2.44 10.27 8.63
CA TYR A 9 -3.74 10.05 9.25
C TYR A 9 -3.67 9.19 10.53
N GLY A 10 -2.66 8.34 10.66
CA GLY A 10 -2.50 7.44 11.80
C GLY A 10 -1.66 6.22 11.49
N THR A 11 -1.54 5.31 12.46
CA THR A 11 -0.86 4.02 12.26
C THR A 11 -1.88 2.93 12.02
N PHE A 12 -1.74 2.23 10.89
CA PHE A 12 -2.63 1.15 10.49
C PHE A 12 -1.86 -0.17 10.40
N ASP A 13 -2.49 -1.23 10.91
CA ASP A 13 -2.09 -2.60 10.58
C ASP A 13 -2.50 -2.87 9.13
N THR A 14 -1.53 -3.22 8.29
CA THR A 14 -1.76 -3.44 6.86
C THR A 14 -1.33 -4.84 6.45
N VAL A 15 -1.92 -5.32 5.37
CA VAL A 15 -1.51 -6.52 4.66
C VAL A 15 -0.72 -6.09 3.43
N LYS A 16 0.57 -6.41 3.43
CA LYS A 16 1.48 -6.28 2.30
C LYS A 16 1.21 -7.39 1.28
N VAL A 17 0.74 -6.98 0.12
CA VAL A 17 0.53 -7.82 -1.06
C VAL A 17 1.56 -7.43 -2.11
N VAL A 18 2.38 -8.39 -2.53
CA VAL A 18 3.39 -8.19 -3.58
C VAL A 18 2.86 -8.81 -4.86
N LEU A 19 2.56 -7.97 -5.83
CA LEU A 19 2.22 -8.40 -7.18
C LEU A 19 3.51 -8.63 -7.95
N GLN A 20 3.88 -9.90 -8.12
CA GLN A 20 4.97 -10.30 -9.00
C GLN A 20 4.49 -10.27 -10.45
N HIS A 21 5.17 -9.48 -11.27
CA HIS A 21 4.93 -9.46 -12.70
C HIS A 21 5.83 -10.48 -13.41
N LYS A 22 5.48 -10.83 -14.65
CA LYS A 22 6.34 -11.67 -15.51
C LYS A 22 7.74 -11.07 -15.73
N LYS A 23 7.86 -9.74 -15.64
CA LYS A 23 9.15 -9.04 -15.73
C LYS A 23 9.70 -8.88 -14.31
N PRO A 24 10.90 -9.39 -14.00
CA PRO A 24 11.47 -9.32 -12.65
C PRO A 24 11.75 -7.87 -12.21
N GLU A 25 11.97 -6.99 -13.18
CA GLU A 25 12.16 -5.55 -12.98
C GLU A 25 10.89 -4.84 -12.53
N ARG A 26 9.71 -5.47 -12.70
CA ARG A 26 8.41 -4.90 -12.35
C ARG A 26 7.87 -5.53 -11.09
N SER A 27 7.70 -4.71 -10.06
CA SER A 27 7.11 -5.13 -8.79
C SER A 27 6.15 -4.08 -8.29
N THR A 28 4.91 -4.49 -8.02
CA THR A 28 3.94 -3.61 -7.35
C THR A 28 3.68 -4.16 -5.96
N ILE A 29 3.82 -3.33 -4.95
CA ILE A 29 3.55 -3.66 -3.56
C ILE A 29 2.38 -2.80 -3.10
N PHE A 30 1.35 -3.45 -2.58
CA PHE A 30 0.19 -2.80 -1.97
C PHE A 30 0.19 -3.08 -0.47
N TRP A 31 -0.06 -2.06 0.34
CA TRP A 31 -0.31 -2.19 1.77
C TRP A 31 -1.76 -1.83 2.01
N LEU A 32 -2.58 -2.84 2.28
CA LEU A 32 -4.03 -2.72 2.44
C LEU A 32 -4.37 -2.71 3.93
N ALA A 33 -5.15 -1.74 4.43
CA ALA A 33 -5.55 -1.70 5.84
C ALA A 33 -6.90 -2.41 6.04
N PRO A 34 -6.97 -3.58 6.73
CA PRO A 34 -8.24 -4.29 6.93
C PRO A 34 -9.26 -3.48 7.73
N LYS A 35 -8.79 -2.60 8.63
CA LYS A 35 -9.66 -1.68 9.39
C LYS A 35 -10.32 -0.59 8.54
N LEU A 36 -9.85 -0.38 7.32
CA LEU A 36 -10.39 0.57 6.36
C LEU A 36 -11.00 -0.17 5.15
N ASP A 37 -11.62 -1.34 5.37
CA ASP A 37 -12.18 -2.17 4.29
C ASP A 37 -11.13 -2.56 3.22
N TYR A 38 -9.91 -2.87 3.67
CA TYR A 38 -8.76 -3.19 2.80
C TYR A 38 -8.33 -2.05 1.87
N LEU A 39 -8.60 -0.80 2.24
CA LEU A 39 -8.15 0.36 1.48
C LEU A 39 -6.61 0.40 1.39
N PRO A 40 -6.04 0.63 0.20
CA PRO A 40 -4.60 0.78 0.03
C PRO A 40 -4.10 2.06 0.71
N VAL A 41 -3.41 1.91 1.84
CA VAL A 41 -2.81 3.05 2.57
C VAL A 41 -1.42 3.41 2.05
N LYS A 42 -0.77 2.48 1.36
CA LYS A 42 0.50 2.70 0.68
C LYS A 42 0.56 1.81 -0.56
N VAL A 43 1.14 2.34 -1.63
CA VAL A 43 1.46 1.60 -2.85
C VAL A 43 2.89 1.93 -3.22
N SER A 44 3.64 0.95 -3.67
CA SER A 44 4.96 1.13 -4.24
C SER A 44 5.00 0.38 -5.54
N HIS A 45 5.19 1.11 -6.63
CA HIS A 45 5.37 0.53 -7.93
C HIS A 45 6.81 0.75 -8.36
N ILE A 46 7.43 -0.34 -8.80
CA ILE A 46 8.81 -0.38 -9.30
C ILE A 46 8.71 -0.88 -10.73
N ASP A 47 9.14 -0.07 -11.68
CA ASP A 47 9.24 -0.37 -13.11
C ASP A 47 10.71 -0.25 -13.55
N GLY A 48 11.53 -1.20 -13.10
CA GLY A 48 12.96 -1.31 -13.41
C GLY A 48 13.78 -0.11 -12.96
N LYS A 49 13.82 0.95 -13.76
CA LYS A 49 14.53 2.20 -13.48
C LYS A 49 13.71 3.24 -12.73
N THR A 50 12.39 3.13 -12.75
CA THR A 50 11.51 4.16 -12.16
C THR A 50 10.69 3.55 -11.05
N SER A 51 10.67 4.21 -9.90
CA SER A 51 9.83 3.82 -8.77
C SER A 51 8.96 4.99 -8.35
N TYR A 52 7.66 4.75 -8.18
CA TYR A 52 6.75 5.73 -7.60
C TYR A 52 5.98 5.10 -6.44
N GLY A 53 5.67 5.94 -5.46
CA GLY A 53 4.95 5.55 -4.26
C GLY A 53 3.71 6.40 -4.09
N LEU A 54 2.62 5.79 -3.66
CA LEU A 54 1.45 6.49 -3.16
C LEU A 54 1.38 6.23 -1.65
N LEU A 55 1.10 7.28 -0.89
CA LEU A 55 0.88 7.19 0.55
C LEU A 55 -0.43 7.89 0.87
N LEU A 56 -1.27 7.24 1.67
CA LEU A 56 -2.49 7.84 2.18
C LEU A 56 -2.13 8.96 3.15
N THR A 57 -2.56 10.17 2.85
CA THR A 57 -2.35 11.35 3.69
C THR A 57 -3.57 11.67 4.53
N SER A 58 -4.77 11.55 3.95
CA SER A 58 -6.05 11.79 4.61
C SER A 58 -7.13 10.88 4.01
N TYR A 59 -8.07 10.46 4.85
CA TYR A 59 -9.24 9.68 4.45
C TYR A 59 -10.48 10.24 5.13
N THR A 60 -11.50 10.59 4.35
CA THR A 60 -12.78 11.15 4.82
C THR A 60 -13.98 10.25 4.52
N GLY A 61 -13.75 9.04 4.00
CA GLY A 61 -14.82 8.07 3.77
C GLY A 61 -15.32 7.45 5.09
N LYS A 62 -16.58 7.04 5.12
CA LYS A 62 -17.10 6.25 6.24
C LYS A 62 -16.40 4.89 6.25
N THR A 63 -15.79 4.53 7.37
CA THR A 63 -15.38 3.15 7.68
C THR A 63 -16.59 2.41 8.24
N ASN A 64 -16.81 1.17 7.83
CA ASN A 64 -17.88 0.33 8.38
C ASN A 64 -17.61 -0.11 9.83
#